data_AF-A0A7K4MW61-F1
#
_entry.id   AF-A0A7K4MW61-F1
#
_cell.length_a   1.000
_cell.length_b   1.000
_cell.length_c   1.000
_cell.angle_alpha   90.00
_cell.angle_beta   90.00
_cell.angle_gamma   90.00
#
_symmetry.space_group_name_H-M   'P 1'
#
loop_
_entity.id
_entity.type
_entity.pdbx_description
1 polymer ?
#
loop_
_entity_poly.entity_id
_entity_poly.type
_entity_poly.pdbx_seq_one_letter_code
_entity_poly.pdbx_strand_id
1 'polypeptide(L)'
;MVKLDENNLKVIRLDNGEILFSKVLVTDKSKTNGYLELHWPMRVLMKFDDEAKSTSLVLLKWLPFTDTTFVPLAARCIMSVSELGKEYKDFYLNSVGECVGESTKQEMNRMSKILADFEPSGLMN
;
A
#
# COMPACT_ATOMS: atom_id res chain seq x y z
N MET A 1 0.14 16.82 10.81
CA MET A 1 -0.07 15.88 9.68
C MET A 1 1.29 15.65 9.04
N VAL A 2 1.75 14.41 8.93
CA VAL A 2 3.05 14.09 8.34
C VAL A 2 3.00 14.41 6.84
N LYS A 3 3.97 15.20 6.35
CA LYS A 3 4.04 15.53 4.93
C LYS A 3 4.47 14.28 4.16
N LEU A 4 3.70 13.92 3.14
CA LEU A 4 4.11 12.90 2.19
C LEU A 4 5.18 13.51 1.27
N ASP A 5 6.37 12.91 1.27
CA ASP A 5 7.51 13.27 0.46
C ASP A 5 8.28 11.99 0.08
N GLU A 6 9.33 12.12 -0.72
CA GLU A 6 10.12 10.97 -1.19
C GLU A 6 10.99 10.30 -0.12
N ASN A 7 11.02 10.85 1.10
CA ASN A 7 11.86 10.36 2.18
C ASN A 7 11.19 9.22 2.94
N ASN A 8 11.95 8.17 3.22
CA ASN A 8 11.50 7.00 3.99
C ASN A 8 10.27 6.29 3.39
N LEU A 9 10.14 6.32 2.06
CA LEU A 9 9.19 5.47 1.35
C LEU A 9 9.74 4.05 1.26
N LYS A 10 8.99 3.08 1.77
CA LYS A 10 9.42 1.68 1.88
C LYS A 10 8.46 0.75 1.16
N VAL A 11 9.01 -0.38 0.75
CA VAL A 11 8.27 -1.60 0.44
C VAL A 11 8.27 -2.49 1.68
N ILE A 12 7.10 -2.88 2.15
CA ILE A 12 6.93 -3.75 3.31
C ILE A 12 6.27 -5.03 2.82
N ARG A 13 6.92 -6.17 3.01
CA ARG A 13 6.32 -7.49 2.76
C ARG A 13 5.82 -8.04 4.09
N LEU A 14 4.55 -8.39 4.13
CA LEU A 14 3.92 -8.99 5.29
C LEU A 14 4.09 -10.51 5.28
N ASP A 15 3.95 -11.13 6.45
CA ASP A 15 4.00 -12.58 6.63
C ASP A 15 2.89 -13.34 5.87
N ASN A 16 1.73 -12.70 5.67
CA ASN A 16 0.61 -13.20 4.88
C ASN A 16 0.81 -13.08 3.34
N GLY A 17 1.96 -12.58 2.89
CA GLY A 17 2.28 -12.40 1.47
C GLY A 17 1.82 -11.07 0.86
N GLU A 18 1.09 -10.22 1.58
CA GLU A 18 0.76 -8.88 1.10
C GLU A 18 2.01 -8.00 1.00
N ILE A 19 2.00 -7.12 -0.01
CA ILE A 19 3.05 -6.12 -0.20
C ILE A 19 2.43 -4.74 -0.05
N LEU A 20 3.04 -3.90 0.77
CA LEU A 20 2.60 -2.53 1.02
C LEU A 20 3.68 -1.55 0.55
N PHE A 21 3.24 -0.45 -0.07
CA PHE A 21 4.04 0.77 -0.18
C PHE A 21 3.57 1.75 0.89
N SER A 22 4.51 2.32 1.64
CA SER A 22 4.17 3.27 2.71
C SER A 22 5.36 4.15 3.08
N LYS A 23 5.07 5.36 3.55
CA LYS A 23 6.05 6.16 4.30
C LYS A 23 6.17 5.60 5.72
N VAL A 24 7.37 5.18 6.10
CA VAL A 24 7.64 4.64 7.43
C VAL A 24 8.26 5.70 8.31
N LEU A 25 7.67 5.93 9.49
CA LEU A 25 8.30 6.74 10.53
C LEU A 25 8.81 5.87 11.67
N VAL A 26 10.10 6.01 11.97
CA VAL A 26 10.69 5.43 13.17
C VAL A 26 10.72 6.52 14.24
N THR A 27 9.73 6.51 15.12
CA THR A 27 9.66 7.37 16.30
C THR A 27 10.38 6.71 17.48
N ASP A 28 10.69 7.45 18.54
CA ASP A 28 11.29 6.83 19.73
C ASP A 28 10.33 5.84 20.42
N LYS A 29 9.02 5.99 20.20
CA LYS A 29 8.00 5.02 20.61
C LYS A 29 8.07 3.72 19.81
N SER A 30 8.29 3.77 18.49
CA SER A 30 8.38 2.56 17.66
C SER A 30 9.58 1.68 18.01
N LYS A 31 10.67 2.28 18.49
CA LYS A 31 11.87 1.56 18.96
C LYS A 31 11.62 0.71 20.22
N THR A 32 10.60 1.02 20.99
CA THR A 32 10.38 0.43 22.33
C THR A 32 9.15 -0.45 22.44
N ASN A 33 8.18 -0.31 21.53
CA ASN A 33 6.92 -1.08 21.57
C ASN A 33 6.82 -2.19 20.54
N GLY A 34 7.75 -2.29 19.58
CA GLY A 34 7.73 -3.32 18.54
C GLY A 34 6.73 -3.06 17.40
N TYR A 35 6.29 -1.82 17.21
CA TYR A 35 5.40 -1.41 16.12
C TYR A 35 6.08 -0.41 15.19
N LEU A 36 5.88 -0.55 13.88
CA LEU A 36 6.23 0.45 12.88
C LEU A 36 5.01 1.34 12.61
N GLU A 37 5.25 2.64 12.47
CA GLU A 37 4.20 3.59 12.10
C GLU A 37 4.22 3.77 10.58
N LEU A 38 3.18 3.24 9.92
CA LEU A 38 2.96 3.37 8.49
C LEU A 38 2.11 4.58 8.20
N HIS A 39 2.51 5.40 7.24
CA HIS A 39 1.73 6.53 6.73
C HIS A 39 1.33 6.25 5.29
N TRP A 40 0.03 6.41 5.00
CA TRP A 40 -0.59 6.10 3.72
C TRP A 40 -0.20 4.73 3.16
N PRO A 41 -0.45 3.64 3.91
CA PRO A 41 -0.15 2.30 3.41
C PRO A 41 -1.07 1.95 2.23
N MET A 42 -0.46 1.65 1.09
CA MET A 42 -1.13 1.20 -0.11
C MET A 42 -0.75 -0.25 -0.38
N ARG A 43 -1.75 -1.13 -0.50
CA ARG A 43 -1.58 -2.51 -0.94
C ARG A 43 -1.21 -2.53 -2.42
N VAL A 44 -0.17 -3.29 -2.74
CA VAL A 44 0.29 -3.53 -4.09
C VAL A 44 -0.45 -4.75 -4.64
N LEU A 45 -1.11 -4.57 -5.78
CA LEU A 45 -1.67 -5.67 -6.57
C LEU A 45 -0.89 -5.76 -7.87
N MET A 46 -0.47 -6.98 -8.21
CA MET A 46 0.29 -7.26 -9.43
C MET A 46 -0.47 -8.29 -10.25
N LYS A 47 -0.58 -8.04 -11.55
CA LYS A 47 -1.14 -8.99 -12.51
C LYS A 47 -0.12 -9.22 -13.61
N PHE A 48 0.17 -10.49 -13.86
CA PHE A 48 0.97 -10.88 -15.00
C PHE A 48 0.04 -11.24 -16.15
N ASP A 49 0.28 -10.64 -17.31
CA ASP A 49 -0.37 -10.99 -18.56
C ASP A 49 0.58 -11.91 -19.34
N ASP A 50 0.23 -13.20 -19.40
CA ASP A 50 1.02 -14.22 -20.09
C ASP A 50 1.09 -13.98 -21.61
N GLU A 51 0.02 -13.46 -22.21
CA GLU A 51 -0.07 -13.24 -23.65
C GLU A 51 0.76 -12.02 -24.07
N ALA A 52 0.61 -10.91 -23.35
CA ALA A 52 1.37 -9.68 -23.58
C ALA A 52 2.77 -9.71 -22.98
N LYS A 53 3.11 -10.75 -22.19
CA LYS A 53 4.34 -10.87 -21.38
C LYS A 53 4.63 -9.60 -20.57
N SER A 54 3.58 -9.03 -19.98
CA SER A 54 3.66 -7.75 -19.28
C SER A 54 3.20 -7.89 -17.84
N THR A 55 3.78 -7.10 -16.95
CA THR A 55 3.34 -7.03 -15.56
C THR A 55 2.67 -5.68 -15.35
N SER A 56 1.41 -5.70 -14.94
CA SER A 56 0.71 -4.51 -14.48
C SER A 56 0.71 -4.47 -12.96
N LEU A 57 0.81 -3.26 -12.41
CA LEU A 57 0.84 -3.00 -10.98
C LEU A 57 -0.16 -1.88 -10.67
N VAL A 58 -0.93 -2.06 -9.61
CA VAL A 58 -1.86 -1.05 -9.11
C VAL A 58 -1.78 -0.95 -7.59
N LEU A 59 -2.09 0.24 -7.07
CA LEU A 59 -2.14 0.53 -5.65
C LEU A 59 -3.57 0.69 -5.19
N LEU A 60 -3.89 0.01 -4.09
CA LEU A 60 -5.16 0.08 -3.40
C LEU A 60 -4.93 0.60 -1.98
N LYS A 61 -5.81 1.43 -1.43
CA LYS A 61 -5.74 1.77 0.00
C LYS A 61 -5.83 0.49 0.82
N TRP A 62 -4.90 0.31 1.76
CA TRP A 62 -4.81 -0.96 2.48
C TRP A 62 -5.99 -1.21 3.42
N LEU A 63 -6.42 -0.19 4.15
CA LEU A 63 -7.56 -0.25 5.07
C LEU A 63 -8.64 0.73 4.61
N PRO A 64 -9.54 0.33 3.69
CA PRO A 64 -10.48 1.26 3.07
C PRO A 64 -11.70 1.60 3.94
N PHE A 65 -11.92 0.86 5.02
CA PHE A 65 -13.00 1.09 5.97
C PHE A 65 -12.69 2.20 7.00
N THR A 66 -11.55 2.87 6.88
CA THR A 66 -11.14 3.94 7.79
C THR A 66 -10.55 5.13 7.05
N ASP A 67 -10.72 6.32 7.62
CA ASP A 67 -10.11 7.57 7.15
C ASP A 67 -8.72 7.79 7.74
N THR A 68 -8.23 6.87 8.58
CA THR A 68 -6.91 7.00 9.18
C THR A 68 -5.82 6.89 8.13
N THR A 69 -4.94 7.87 8.13
CA THR A 69 -3.79 7.95 7.23
C THR A 69 -2.55 7.33 7.84
N PHE A 70 -2.62 6.91 9.10
CA PHE A 70 -1.56 6.23 9.82
C PHE A 70 -2.05 4.89 10.40
N VAL A 71 -1.19 3.88 10.33
CA VAL A 71 -1.49 2.53 10.82
C VAL A 71 -0.29 1.99 11.61
N PRO A 72 -0.46 1.61 12.89
CA PRO A 72 0.58 0.90 13.63
C PRO A 72 0.62 -0.56 13.16
N LEU A 73 1.74 -0.98 12.60
CA LEU A 73 1.99 -2.35 12.17
C LEU A 73 2.94 -3.05 13.15
N ALA A 74 2.51 -4.15 13.74
CA ALA A 74 3.38 -4.94 14.62
C ALA A 74 4.54 -5.55 13.80
N ALA A 75 5.78 -5.40 14.28
CA ALA A 75 6.97 -5.88 13.58
C ALA A 75 6.96 -7.39 13.34
N ARG A 76 6.26 -8.16 14.19
CA ARG A 76 6.10 -9.62 14.03
C ARG A 76 5.35 -10.03 12.76
N CYS A 77 4.53 -9.14 12.19
CA CYS A 77 3.76 -9.40 10.97
C CYS A 77 4.56 -9.04 9.71
N ILE A 78 5.79 -8.55 9.86
CA ILE A 78 6.64 -8.07 8.77
C ILE A 78 7.65 -9.16 8.41
N MET A 79 7.62 -9.59 7.16
CA MET A 79 8.63 -10.47 6.60
C MET A 79 9.89 -9.69 6.21
N SER A 80 9.74 -8.52 5.57
CA SER A 80 10.88 -7.68 5.18
C SER A 80 10.49 -6.23 4.96
N VAL A 81 11.43 -5.29 5.18
CA VAL A 81 11.29 -3.88 4.82
C VAL A 81 12.48 -3.47 3.94
N SER A 82 12.19 -2.84 2.81
CA SER A 82 13.20 -2.36 1.85
C SER A 82 12.87 -0.93 1.40
N GLU A 83 13.85 -0.20 0.85
CA GLU A 83 13.58 1.09 0.21
C GLU A 83 12.65 0.92 -1.00
N LEU A 84 11.75 1.88 -1.21
CA LEU A 84 10.98 1.97 -2.44
C LEU A 84 11.90 2.39 -3.60
N GLY A 85 11.90 1.61 -4.67
CA GLY A 85 12.62 1.91 -5.90
C GLY A 85 12.25 3.30 -6.44
N LYS A 86 13.22 4.02 -7.01
CA LYS A 86 13.03 5.41 -7.44
C LYS A 86 11.88 5.53 -8.45
N GLU A 87 11.79 4.57 -9.35
CA GLU A 87 10.77 4.45 -10.38
C GLU A 87 9.35 4.29 -9.82
N TYR A 88 9.19 3.83 -8.58
CA TYR A 88 7.89 3.64 -7.95
C TYR A 88 7.50 4.78 -6.99
N LYS A 89 8.41 5.70 -6.68
CA LYS A 89 8.14 6.80 -5.75
C LYS A 89 7.07 7.74 -6.28
N ASP A 90 7.22 8.23 -7.50
CA ASP A 90 6.24 9.13 -8.12
C ASP A 90 4.89 8.43 -8.29
N PHE A 91 4.92 7.18 -8.75
CA PHE A 91 3.71 6.37 -8.87
C PHE A 91 2.97 6.22 -7.53
N TYR A 92 3.69 5.95 -6.44
CA TYR A 92 3.11 5.90 -5.09
C TYR A 92 2.55 7.26 -4.65
N LEU A 93 3.33 8.33 -4.77
CA LEU A 93 2.92 9.67 -4.34
C LEU A 93 1.69 10.17 -5.10
N ASN A 94 1.66 9.96 -6.43
CA ASN A 94 0.52 10.30 -7.27
C ASN A 94 -0.71 9.48 -6.90
N SER A 95 -0.55 8.16 -6.69
CA SER A 95 -1.67 7.29 -6.30
C SER A 95 -2.28 7.71 -4.96
N VAL A 96 -1.46 8.08 -3.97
CA VAL A 96 -1.96 8.63 -2.70
C VAL A 96 -2.64 9.97 -2.92
N GLY A 97 -2.05 10.85 -3.74
CA GLY A 97 -2.61 12.15 -4.08
C GLY A 97 -4.00 12.07 -4.74
N GLU A 98 -4.22 11.08 -5.60
CA GLU A 98 -5.53 10.82 -6.20
C GLU A 98 -6.58 10.39 -5.17
N CYS A 99 -6.19 9.58 -4.18
CA CYS A 99 -7.10 9.16 -3.10
C CYS A 99 -7.42 10.31 -2.12
N VAL A 100 -6.53 11.30 -1.99
CA VAL A 100 -6.75 12.47 -1.13
C VAL A 100 -7.84 13.35 -1.76
N GLY A 101 -9.04 13.29 -1.20
CA GLY A 101 -10.19 14.08 -1.66
C GLY A 101 -11.23 13.29 -2.46
N GLU A 102 -11.01 11.99 -2.66
CA GLU A 102 -12.08 11.10 -3.12
C GLU A 102 -13.20 11.03 -2.06
N SER A 103 -14.45 11.08 -2.52
CA SER A 103 -15.58 10.70 -1.68
C SER A 103 -15.57 9.18 -1.47
N THR A 104 -16.16 8.70 -0.37
CA THR A 104 -16.30 7.26 -0.09
C THR A 104 -16.87 6.48 -1.27
N LYS A 105 -17.83 7.06 -2.01
CA LYS A 105 -18.43 6.42 -3.20
C LYS A 105 -17.42 6.28 -4.35
N GLN A 106 -16.58 7.29 -4.58
CA GLN A 106 -15.54 7.24 -5.62
C GLN A 106 -14.47 6.21 -5.26
N GLU A 107 -14.04 6.20 -4.01
CA GLU A 107 -13.10 5.22 -3.47
C GLU A 107 -13.64 3.80 -3.67
N MET A 108 -14.88 3.52 -3.23
CA MET A 108 -15.51 2.21 -3.40
C MET A 108 -15.64 1.76 -4.86
N ASN A 109 -15.99 2.68 -5.77
CA ASN A 109 -16.10 2.36 -7.20
C ASN A 109 -14.73 2.03 -7.79
N ARG A 110 -13.69 2.80 -7.45
CA ARG A 110 -12.30 2.56 -7.88
C ARG A 110 -11.80 1.23 -7.36
N MET A 111 -11.98 0.96 -6.07
CA MET A 111 -11.56 -0.30 -5.45
C MET A 111 -12.24 -1.51 -6.10
N SER A 112 -13.57 -1.45 -6.27
CA SER A 112 -14.34 -2.54 -6.91
C SER A 112 -13.82 -2.85 -8.31
N LYS A 113 -13.50 -1.81 -9.10
CA LYS A 113 -12.95 -1.96 -10.44
C LYS A 113 -11.55 -2.60 -10.41
N ILE A 114 -10.67 -2.09 -9.56
CA ILE A 114 -9.30 -2.61 -9.40
C ILE A 114 -9.33 -4.08 -8.99
N LEU A 115 -10.15 -4.44 -8.01
CA LEU A 115 -10.26 -5.83 -7.54
C LEU A 115 -10.80 -6.74 -8.65
N ALA A 116 -11.82 -6.32 -9.40
CA ALA A 116 -12.32 -7.09 -10.54
C ALA A 116 -11.25 -7.32 -11.64
N ASP A 117 -10.39 -6.33 -11.86
CA ASP A 117 -9.35 -6.39 -12.90
C ASP A 117 -8.11 -7.20 -12.46
N PHE A 118 -7.80 -7.24 -11.14
CA PHE A 118 -6.56 -7.79 -10.58
C PHE A 118 -6.72 -9.02 -9.68
N GLU A 119 -7.91 -9.33 -9.19
CA GLU A 119 -8.13 -10.62 -8.52
C GLU A 119 -8.18 -11.75 -9.56
N PRO A 120 -7.53 -12.90 -9.31
CA PRO A 120 -7.65 -14.05 -10.17
C PRO A 120 -9.12 -14.50 -10.22
N SER A 121 -9.61 -14.91 -11.39
CA SER A 121 -10.98 -15.38 -11.65
C SER A 121 -11.36 -16.70 -10.93
N GLY A 122 -10.62 -17.07 -9.88
CA GLY A 122 -10.83 -18.28 -9.11
C GLY A 122 -11.46 -17.98 -7.76
N LEU A 123 -12.77 -18.23 -7.68
CA LEU A 123 -13.55 -18.59 -6.48
C LEU A 123 -12.99 -18.05 -5.15
N MET A 124 -13.64 -17.00 -4.63
CA MET A 124 -13.75 -16.85 -3.18
C MET A 124 -14.36 -18.15 -2.64
N ASN A 125 -13.61 -18.90 -1.84
CA ASN A 125 -14.18 -19.96 -1.00
C ASN A 125 -14.90 -19.34 0.20
#